data_AF-A0A970FUY3-F1
#
_entry.id   AF-A0A970FUY3-F1
#
_cell.length_a   1.000
_cell.length_b   1.000
_cell.length_c   1.000
_cell.angle_alpha   90.00
_cell.angle_beta   90.00
_cell.angle_gamma   90.00
#
_symmetry.space_group_name_H-M   'P 1'
#
loop_
_entity.id
_entity.type
_entity.pdbx_description
1 polymer ?
#
loop_
_entity_poly.entity_id
_entity_poly.type
_entity_poly.pdbx_seq_one_letter_code
_entity_poly.pdbx_strand_id
1 'polypeptide(L)'
;MLDMISSIDPDMLWRIGEKLYLHLKKTAGDSVDELFYEIGLTSGETYGEVNAPIGKPAVMDSAVLTERLIAGATSFLPQGEARRLISGWVKELRILALVKTVDNKDARINDILDTIIKYTDVVGNSAKRTNTETWLISELLHRFITNDERVINRVVDDLKISDFKSVLERIMGSDTSRGNIGGKGVYLFGSTNTGDAGMGSDIDLIIHVGQQDSLQQSILENWLDGWSRALAQINYLRTGYMVDRLLDVHIVTDKDIESGDPFATKINSITDPATPLRISE
;
A
#
# COMPACT_ATOMS: atom_id res chain seq x y z
N MET A 1 -19.09 -15.76 8.40
CA MET A 1 -19.13 -14.72 9.46
C MET A 1 -17.93 -14.91 10.37
N LEU A 2 -17.70 -16.14 10.87
CA LEU A 2 -16.46 -16.53 11.55
C LEU A 2 -15.21 -16.13 10.76
N ASP A 3 -15.05 -16.61 9.52
CA ASP A 3 -13.83 -16.34 8.71
C ASP A 3 -13.53 -14.84 8.51
N MET A 4 -14.58 -14.01 8.48
CA MET A 4 -14.46 -12.56 8.32
C MET A 4 -14.01 -11.87 9.62
N ILE A 5 -14.40 -12.39 10.78
CA ILE A 5 -14.10 -11.80 12.09
C ILE A 5 -12.79 -12.36 12.66
N SER A 6 -12.47 -13.63 12.39
CA SER A 6 -11.24 -14.29 12.84
C SER A 6 -9.95 -13.74 12.21
N SER A 7 -10.05 -12.97 11.13
CA SER A 7 -8.91 -12.31 10.44
C SER A 7 -8.68 -10.85 10.88
N ILE A 8 -9.45 -10.38 11.87
CA ILE A 8 -9.44 -9.00 12.35
C ILE A 8 -8.54 -8.88 13.58
N ASP A 9 -7.79 -7.79 13.69
CA ASP A 9 -6.98 -7.54 14.87
C ASP A 9 -7.85 -7.28 16.13
N PRO A 10 -7.31 -7.53 17.34
CA PRO A 10 -8.08 -7.44 18.58
C PRO A 10 -8.70 -6.04 18.83
N ASP A 11 -8.01 -4.97 18.42
CA ASP A 11 -8.49 -3.60 18.61
C ASP A 11 -9.68 -3.29 17.67
N MET A 12 -9.66 -3.76 16.42
CA MET A 12 -10.81 -3.65 15.52
C MET A 12 -11.99 -4.53 15.98
N LEU A 13 -11.72 -5.73 16.51
CA LEU A 13 -12.76 -6.62 17.02
C LEU A 13 -13.53 -5.97 18.18
N TRP A 14 -12.82 -5.31 19.09
CA TRP A 14 -13.41 -4.54 20.17
C TRP A 14 -14.35 -3.44 19.65
N ARG A 15 -13.89 -2.63 18.70
CA ARG A 15 -14.69 -1.54 18.10
C ARG A 15 -15.95 -2.06 17.39
N ILE A 16 -15.89 -3.24 16.79
CA ILE A 16 -17.06 -3.89 16.20
C ILE A 16 -18.05 -4.25 17.31
N GLY A 17 -17.56 -4.74 18.45
CA GLY A 17 -18.39 -5.00 19.63
C GLY A 17 -19.07 -3.76 20.18
N GLU A 18 -18.36 -2.64 20.29
CA GLU A 18 -18.95 -1.35 20.69
C GLU A 18 -20.03 -0.88 19.71
N LYS A 19 -19.77 -0.99 18.40
CA LYS A 19 -20.77 -0.65 17.37
C LYS A 19 -22.01 -1.55 17.43
N LEU A 20 -21.81 -2.85 17.67
CA LEU A 20 -22.91 -3.81 17.83
C LEU A 20 -23.74 -3.48 19.07
N TYR A 21 -23.10 -3.22 20.20
CA TYR A 21 -23.75 -2.80 21.43
C TYR A 21 -24.62 -1.56 21.21
N LEU A 22 -24.04 -0.49 20.66
CA LEU A 22 -24.75 0.76 20.42
C LEU A 22 -25.92 0.60 19.44
N HIS A 23 -25.74 -0.24 18.41
CA HIS A 23 -26.81 -0.56 17.48
C HIS A 23 -27.96 -1.29 18.17
N LEU A 24 -27.65 -2.35 18.93
CA LEU A 24 -28.64 -3.17 19.63
C LEU A 24 -29.34 -2.40 20.74
N LYS A 25 -28.63 -1.57 21.51
CA LYS A 25 -29.22 -0.69 22.53
C LYS A 25 -30.26 0.26 21.92
N LYS A 26 -29.98 0.78 20.73
CA LYS A 26 -30.91 1.64 19.99
C LYS A 26 -32.15 0.90 19.48
N THR A 27 -32.01 -0.38 19.09
CA THR A 27 -33.11 -1.15 18.46
C THR A 27 -33.91 -2.01 19.44
N ALA A 28 -33.27 -2.57 20.48
CA ALA A 28 -33.83 -3.54 21.42
C ALA A 28 -33.92 -3.02 22.86
N GLY A 29 -33.36 -1.84 23.17
CA GLY A 29 -33.44 -1.21 24.50
C GLY A 29 -32.47 -1.80 25.53
N ASP A 30 -32.77 -1.59 26.81
CA ASP A 30 -31.87 -1.87 27.93
C ASP A 30 -31.64 -3.38 28.20
N SER A 31 -32.42 -4.27 27.57
CA SER A 31 -32.25 -5.73 27.68
C SER A 31 -30.91 -6.24 27.13
N VAL A 32 -30.14 -5.36 26.47
CA VAL A 32 -28.85 -5.66 25.86
C VAL A 32 -27.69 -5.41 26.84
N ASP A 33 -27.90 -4.63 27.91
CA ASP A 33 -26.85 -4.22 28.83
C ASP A 33 -26.26 -5.42 29.62
N GLU A 34 -27.10 -6.37 30.06
CA GLU A 34 -26.63 -7.60 30.74
C GLU A 34 -25.77 -8.47 29.82
N LEU A 35 -26.19 -8.66 28.57
CA LEU A 35 -25.43 -9.45 27.59
C LEU A 35 -24.04 -8.84 27.35
N PHE A 36 -23.93 -7.53 27.13
CA PHE A 36 -22.64 -6.91 26.81
C PHE A 36 -21.72 -6.73 28.02
N TYR A 37 -22.29 -6.66 29.23
CA TYR A 37 -21.55 -6.80 30.48
C TYR A 37 -20.94 -8.20 30.61
N GLU A 38 -21.69 -9.26 30.32
CA GLU A 38 -21.18 -10.64 30.31
C GLU A 38 -20.14 -10.90 29.22
N ILE A 39 -20.34 -10.30 28.03
CA ILE A 39 -19.34 -10.35 26.95
C ILE A 39 -18.05 -9.65 27.39
N GLY A 40 -18.13 -8.68 28.31
CA GLY A 40 -17.02 -7.92 28.85
C GLY A 40 -16.66 -6.69 28.01
N LEU A 41 -17.60 -6.20 27.20
CA LEU A 41 -17.45 -5.05 26.29
C LEU A 41 -17.79 -3.69 26.92
N THR A 42 -18.44 -3.71 28.07
CA THR A 42 -18.79 -2.50 28.83
C THR A 42 -18.05 -2.52 30.16
N SER A 43 -17.17 -1.55 30.41
CA SER A 43 -16.97 -1.10 31.79
C SER A 43 -18.22 -0.30 32.17
N GLY A 44 -18.68 -0.36 33.41
CA GLY A 44 -19.83 0.44 33.88
C GLY A 44 -19.59 1.95 33.87
N GLU A 45 -18.64 2.46 33.08
CA GLU A 45 -18.33 3.88 32.95
C GLU A 45 -19.23 4.51 31.89
N THR A 46 -20.01 5.49 32.33
CA THR A 46 -20.89 6.27 31.48
C THR A 46 -20.09 7.24 30.62
N TYR A 47 -20.53 7.46 29.38
CA TYR A 47 -20.08 8.58 28.56
C TYR A 47 -20.33 9.89 29.32
N GLY A 48 -19.26 10.47 29.86
CA GLY A 48 -19.30 11.76 30.57
C GLY A 48 -18.82 12.92 29.69
N GLU A 49 -19.15 14.14 30.10
CA GLU A 49 -18.72 15.40 29.45
C GLU A 49 -17.20 15.68 29.54
N VAL A 50 -16.45 14.76 30.14
CA VAL A 50 -15.01 14.90 30.37
C VAL A 50 -14.26 14.19 29.26
N ASN A 51 -13.50 14.96 28.46
CA ASN A 51 -12.58 14.43 27.44
C ASN A 51 -11.35 13.80 28.09
N ALA A 52 -11.54 12.68 28.80
CA ALA A 52 -10.48 11.87 29.37
C ALA A 52 -10.32 10.57 28.56
N PRO A 53 -9.09 10.07 28.38
CA PRO A 53 -8.87 8.79 27.73
C PRO A 53 -9.52 7.67 28.55
N ILE A 54 -10.44 6.93 27.93
CA ILE A 54 -11.06 5.74 28.52
C ILE A 54 -9.97 4.67 28.63
N GLY A 55 -9.84 4.05 29.80
CA GLY A 55 -8.87 2.99 30.03
C GLY A 55 -9.14 1.81 29.10
N LYS A 56 -8.10 1.34 28.38
CA LYS A 56 -8.22 0.11 27.58
C LYS A 56 -8.60 -1.06 28.52
N PRO A 57 -9.70 -1.78 28.28
CA PRO A 57 -10.06 -2.93 29.10
C PRO A 57 -9.03 -4.06 28.96
N ALA A 58 -9.02 -4.96 29.94
CA ALA A 58 -8.08 -6.07 30.02
C ALA A 58 -8.09 -6.93 28.74
N VAL A 59 -6.91 -7.44 28.36
CA VAL A 59 -6.70 -8.26 27.15
C VAL A 59 -7.59 -9.50 27.22
N MET A 60 -8.74 -9.45 26.53
CA MET A 60 -9.59 -10.62 26.30
C MET A 60 -9.03 -11.43 25.14
N ASP A 61 -9.11 -12.75 25.22
CA ASP A 61 -8.79 -13.62 24.09
C ASP A 61 -9.71 -13.27 22.90
N SER A 62 -9.10 -13.00 21.75
CA SER A 62 -9.80 -12.59 20.52
C SER A 62 -10.73 -13.68 19.98
N ALA A 63 -10.41 -14.96 20.20
CA ALA A 63 -11.28 -16.06 19.83
C ALA A 63 -12.56 -16.06 20.67
N VAL A 64 -12.42 -15.88 21.99
CA VAL A 64 -13.54 -15.82 22.93
C VAL A 64 -14.43 -14.60 22.65
N LEU A 65 -13.83 -13.44 22.37
CA LEU A 65 -14.57 -12.24 22.01
C LEU A 65 -15.34 -12.42 20.69
N THR A 66 -14.74 -13.09 19.70
CA THR A 66 -15.37 -13.38 18.41
C THR A 66 -16.61 -14.25 18.59
N GLU A 67 -16.51 -15.36 19.33
CA GLU A 67 -17.63 -16.27 19.57
C GLU A 67 -18.79 -15.55 20.29
N ARG A 68 -18.45 -14.78 21.33
CA ARG A 68 -19.40 -13.99 22.11
C ARG A 68 -20.12 -12.93 21.28
N LEU A 69 -19.39 -12.23 20.41
CA LEU A 69 -19.96 -11.23 19.51
C LEU A 69 -20.92 -11.84 18.49
N ILE A 70 -20.55 -12.98 17.91
CA ILE A 70 -21.41 -13.68 16.96
C ILE A 70 -22.68 -14.15 17.66
N ALA A 71 -22.55 -14.80 18.83
CA ALA A 71 -23.69 -15.26 19.62
C ALA A 71 -24.63 -14.09 19.95
N GLY A 72 -24.09 -12.99 20.48
CA GLY A 72 -24.85 -11.78 20.80
C GLY A 72 -25.57 -11.19 19.59
N ALA A 73 -24.88 -11.05 18.46
CA ALA A 73 -25.50 -10.56 17.23
C ALA A 73 -26.66 -11.46 16.77
N THR A 74 -26.50 -12.78 16.80
CA THR A 74 -27.52 -13.73 16.34
C THR A 74 -28.71 -13.86 17.26
N SER A 75 -28.57 -13.53 18.56
CA SER A 75 -29.68 -13.52 19.51
C SER A 75 -30.67 -12.40 19.26
N PHE A 76 -30.22 -11.28 18.69
CA PHE A 76 -31.05 -10.08 18.50
C PHE A 76 -31.34 -9.72 17.04
N LEU A 77 -30.54 -10.23 16.09
CA LEU A 77 -30.67 -9.88 14.67
C LEU A 77 -30.79 -11.14 13.80
N PRO A 78 -31.62 -11.10 12.73
CA PRO A 78 -31.60 -12.13 11.70
C PRO A 78 -30.19 -12.30 11.13
N GLN A 79 -29.80 -13.56 10.84
CA GLN A 79 -28.44 -13.90 10.42
C GLN A 79 -27.96 -13.09 9.20
N GLY A 80 -28.85 -12.81 8.23
CA GLY A 80 -28.53 -11.99 7.06
C GLY A 80 -28.23 -10.53 7.39
N GLU A 81 -28.93 -9.98 8.38
CA GLU A 81 -28.76 -8.59 8.82
C GLU A 81 -27.51 -8.40 9.66
N ALA A 82 -27.27 -9.32 10.63
CA ALA A 82 -26.03 -9.33 11.42
C ALA A 82 -24.79 -9.38 10.51
N ARG A 83 -24.80 -10.25 9.49
CA ARG A 83 -23.69 -10.35 8.53
C ARG A 83 -23.48 -9.05 7.76
N ARG A 84 -24.56 -8.44 7.28
CA ARG A 84 -24.50 -7.20 6.50
C ARG A 84 -23.93 -6.03 7.34
N LEU A 85 -24.41 -5.85 8.57
CA LEU A 85 -23.97 -4.78 9.46
C LEU A 85 -22.50 -4.95 9.85
N ILE A 86 -22.14 -6.13 10.36
CA ILE A 86 -20.76 -6.42 10.76
C ILE A 86 -19.82 -6.24 9.58
N SER A 87 -20.15 -6.81 8.40
CA SER A 87 -19.32 -6.65 7.20
C SER A 87 -19.12 -5.18 6.80
N GLY A 88 -20.16 -4.35 6.93
CA GLY A 88 -20.06 -2.91 6.75
C GLY A 88 -19.08 -2.25 7.72
N TRP A 89 -19.17 -2.57 9.01
CA TRP A 89 -18.27 -2.03 10.03
C TRP A 89 -16.82 -2.51 9.87
N VAL A 90 -16.59 -3.76 9.46
CA VAL A 90 -15.25 -4.24 9.13
C VAL A 90 -14.68 -3.42 7.97
N LYS A 91 -15.46 -3.18 6.90
CA LYS A 91 -15.03 -2.34 5.77
C LYS A 91 -14.67 -0.93 6.22
N GLU A 92 -15.51 -0.29 7.05
CA GLU A 92 -15.23 1.04 7.60
C GLU A 92 -13.92 1.10 8.39
N LEU A 93 -13.68 0.13 9.28
CA LEU A 93 -12.48 0.08 10.11
C LEU A 93 -11.21 -0.20 9.29
N ARG A 94 -11.30 -1.06 8.25
CA ARG A 94 -10.18 -1.29 7.32
C ARG A 94 -9.86 -0.05 6.49
N ILE A 95 -10.86 0.72 6.05
CA ILE A 95 -10.65 2.02 5.37
C ILE A 95 -9.96 3.00 6.32
N LEU A 96 -10.39 3.09 7.58
CA LEU A 96 -9.73 3.97 8.57
C LEU A 96 -8.28 3.57 8.83
N ALA A 97 -7.98 2.27 8.89
CA ALA A 97 -6.61 1.78 9.00
C ALA A 97 -5.78 2.18 7.77
N LEU A 98 -6.34 2.01 6.57
CA LEU A 98 -5.72 2.45 5.31
C LEU A 98 -5.40 3.95 5.32
N VAL A 99 -6.37 4.79 5.69
CA VAL A 99 -6.17 6.25 5.79
C VAL A 99 -5.02 6.55 6.74
N LYS A 100 -5.02 5.96 7.95
CA LYS A 100 -3.96 6.21 8.94
C LYS A 100 -2.58 5.79 8.44
N THR A 101 -2.48 4.66 7.75
CA THR A 101 -1.19 4.16 7.25
C THR A 101 -0.70 4.93 6.02
N VAL A 102 -1.59 5.25 5.08
CA VAL A 102 -1.26 5.93 3.83
C VAL A 102 -0.94 7.42 4.07
N ASP A 103 -1.69 8.10 4.95
CA ASP A 103 -1.46 9.51 5.32
C ASP A 103 -0.17 9.70 6.13
N ASN A 104 0.30 8.64 6.79
CA ASN A 104 1.60 8.66 7.45
C ASN A 104 2.74 8.64 6.42
N LYS A 105 3.35 9.81 6.21
CA LYS A 105 4.50 10.00 5.31
C LYS A 105 5.71 9.15 5.67
N ASP A 106 5.84 8.74 6.93
CA ASP A 106 6.91 7.88 7.41
C ASP A 106 6.60 6.39 7.34
N ALA A 107 5.38 5.99 6.93
CA ALA A 107 5.01 4.59 6.80
C ALA A 107 5.89 3.86 5.77
N ARG A 108 6.28 2.62 6.08
CA ARG A 108 7.05 1.79 5.14
C ARG A 108 6.12 1.23 4.07
N ILE A 109 6.69 0.89 2.92
CA ILE A 109 5.94 0.29 1.80
C ILE A 109 5.27 -1.01 2.24
N ASN A 110 5.96 -1.86 3.01
CA ASN A 110 5.40 -3.10 3.55
C ASN A 110 4.22 -2.86 4.49
N ASP A 111 4.25 -1.81 5.33
CA ASP A 111 3.13 -1.47 6.21
C ASP A 111 1.88 -1.08 5.40
N ILE A 112 2.09 -0.32 4.32
CA ILE A 112 1.02 0.11 3.41
C ILE A 112 0.48 -1.09 2.63
N LEU A 113 1.37 -1.94 2.11
CA LEU A 113 1.02 -3.17 1.39
C LEU A 113 0.21 -4.14 2.27
N ASP A 114 0.69 -4.42 3.48
CA ASP A 114 -0.02 -5.27 4.45
C ASP A 114 -1.42 -4.72 4.75
N THR A 115 -1.55 -3.40 4.88
CA THR A 115 -2.84 -2.75 5.13
C THR A 115 -3.77 -2.85 3.90
N ILE A 116 -3.24 -2.74 2.68
CA ILE A 116 -3.98 -2.93 1.41
C ILE A 116 -4.42 -4.39 1.24
N ILE A 117 -3.57 -5.37 1.56
CA ILE A 117 -3.91 -6.81 1.52
C ILE A 117 -5.08 -7.07 2.48
N LYS A 118 -4.96 -6.63 3.74
CA LYS A 118 -6.01 -6.77 4.76
C LYS A 118 -7.34 -6.13 4.37
N TYR A 119 -7.31 -5.03 3.61
CA TYR A 119 -8.50 -4.41 3.05
C TYR A 119 -9.10 -5.24 1.91
N THR A 120 -8.27 -5.69 0.97
CA THR A 120 -8.69 -6.41 -0.25
C THR A 120 -9.30 -7.77 0.08
N ASP A 121 -8.79 -8.46 1.10
CA ASP A 121 -9.31 -9.78 1.53
C ASP A 121 -10.76 -9.71 2.04
N VAL A 122 -11.17 -8.56 2.57
CA VAL A 122 -12.51 -8.34 3.13
C VAL A 122 -13.43 -7.64 2.13
N VAL A 123 -12.90 -6.64 1.44
CA VAL A 123 -13.64 -5.80 0.50
C VAL A 123 -13.48 -6.42 -0.87
N GLY A 124 -14.23 -7.49 -1.13
CA GLY A 124 -14.48 -7.95 -2.49
C GLY A 124 -15.05 -6.83 -3.36
N ASN A 125 -15.14 -7.05 -4.67
CA ASN A 125 -15.56 -6.06 -5.69
C ASN A 125 -16.86 -5.32 -5.28
N SER A 126 -16.74 -4.18 -4.60
CA SER A 126 -17.89 -3.41 -4.16
C SER A 126 -18.40 -2.54 -5.30
N ALA A 127 -19.72 -2.53 -5.54
CA ALA A 127 -20.30 -1.90 -6.72
C ALA A 127 -20.23 -0.36 -6.75
N LYS A 128 -19.92 0.31 -5.62
CA LYS A 128 -19.83 1.78 -5.57
C LYS A 128 -18.66 2.24 -4.69
N ARG A 129 -17.78 3.03 -5.30
CA ARG A 129 -16.64 3.69 -4.64
C ARG A 129 -17.13 4.84 -3.75
N THR A 130 -16.51 4.99 -2.59
CA THR A 130 -16.69 6.11 -1.67
C THR A 130 -15.72 7.26 -1.94
N ASN A 131 -16.03 8.46 -1.44
CA ASN A 131 -15.11 9.61 -1.54
C ASN A 131 -13.78 9.33 -0.84
N THR A 132 -13.79 8.61 0.28
CA THR A 132 -12.57 8.21 1.00
C THR A 132 -11.72 7.24 0.19
N GLU A 133 -12.33 6.29 -0.51
CA GLU A 133 -11.60 5.39 -1.42
C GLU A 133 -11.00 6.16 -2.61
N THR A 134 -11.71 7.16 -3.13
CA THR A 134 -11.20 8.05 -4.20
C THR A 134 -9.99 8.86 -3.72
N TRP A 135 -10.09 9.44 -2.52
CA TRP A 135 -8.98 10.14 -1.87
C TRP A 135 -7.78 9.21 -1.65
N LEU A 136 -8.00 8.00 -1.13
CA LEU A 136 -6.93 7.01 -0.93
C LEU A 136 -6.22 6.66 -2.24
N ILE A 137 -6.96 6.47 -3.34
CA ILE A 137 -6.36 6.21 -4.66
C ILE A 137 -5.52 7.40 -5.10
N SER A 138 -6.02 8.63 -4.94
CA SER A 138 -5.26 9.85 -5.26
C SER A 138 -3.96 9.91 -4.46
N GLU A 139 -4.02 9.65 -3.15
CA GLU A 139 -2.85 9.68 -2.27
C GLU A 139 -1.83 8.60 -2.63
N LEU A 140 -2.30 7.38 -2.96
CA LEU A 140 -1.43 6.30 -3.45
C LEU A 140 -0.79 6.65 -4.81
N LEU A 141 -1.52 7.35 -5.70
CA LEU A 141 -0.97 7.84 -6.97
C LEU A 141 0.14 8.87 -6.72
N HIS A 142 -0.11 9.86 -5.85
CA HIS A 142 0.91 10.85 -5.45
C HIS A 142 2.16 10.18 -4.89
N ARG A 143 1.95 9.20 -4.01
CA ARG A 143 3.03 8.57 -3.27
C ARG A 143 3.89 7.63 -4.12
N PHE A 144 3.30 6.96 -5.11
CA PHE A 144 3.98 5.85 -5.79
C PHE A 144 4.08 5.97 -7.32
N ILE A 145 3.26 6.82 -7.95
CA ILE A 145 3.15 6.88 -9.41
C ILE A 145 3.54 8.25 -9.96
N THR A 146 2.88 9.33 -9.52
CA THR A 146 3.09 10.67 -10.08
C THR A 146 2.52 11.76 -9.19
N ASN A 147 3.13 12.95 -9.21
CA ASN A 147 2.59 14.17 -8.59
C ASN A 147 1.86 15.09 -9.58
N ASP A 148 1.65 14.67 -10.85
CA ASP A 148 0.93 15.46 -11.84
C ASP A 148 -0.59 15.27 -11.72
N GLU A 149 -1.27 16.28 -11.17
CA GLU A 149 -2.73 16.33 -11.00
C GLU A 149 -3.51 16.04 -12.29
N ARG A 150 -2.99 16.39 -13.47
CA ARG A 150 -3.70 16.17 -14.75
C ARG A 150 -3.76 14.69 -15.09
N VAL A 151 -2.71 13.95 -14.74
CA VAL A 151 -2.65 12.50 -14.93
C VAL A 151 -3.54 11.81 -13.91
N ILE A 152 -3.45 12.21 -12.63
CA ILE A 152 -4.26 11.65 -11.54
C ILE A 152 -5.76 11.80 -11.86
N ASN A 153 -6.21 13.01 -12.18
CA ASN A 153 -7.62 13.27 -12.48
C ASN A 153 -8.15 12.51 -13.71
N ARG A 154 -7.25 12.01 -14.58
CA ARG A 154 -7.64 11.19 -15.74
C ARG A 154 -7.81 9.71 -15.40
N VAL A 155 -7.06 9.20 -14.43
CA VAL A 155 -6.98 7.74 -14.14
C VAL A 155 -7.62 7.34 -12.82
N VAL A 156 -7.83 8.29 -11.89
CA VAL A 156 -8.35 8.01 -10.54
C VAL A 156 -9.67 7.26 -10.59
N ASP A 157 -10.54 7.56 -11.55
CA ASP A 157 -11.85 6.92 -11.71
C ASP A 157 -11.78 5.48 -12.21
N ASP A 158 -10.71 5.09 -12.87
CA ASP A 158 -10.53 3.75 -13.43
C ASP A 158 -9.80 2.78 -12.48
N LEU A 159 -9.16 3.31 -11.43
CA LEU A 159 -8.31 2.53 -10.52
C LEU A 159 -9.04 2.04 -9.26
N LYS A 160 -8.61 0.91 -8.71
CA LYS A 160 -9.07 0.39 -7.42
C LYS A 160 -7.90 0.33 -6.45
N ILE A 161 -8.19 0.39 -5.15
CA ILE A 161 -7.19 0.18 -4.10
C ILE A 161 -6.46 -1.16 -4.28
N SER A 162 -7.18 -2.20 -4.71
CA SER A 162 -6.60 -3.52 -5.01
C SER A 162 -5.54 -3.50 -6.11
N ASP A 163 -5.59 -2.55 -7.05
CA ASP A 163 -4.65 -2.49 -8.17
C ASP A 163 -3.25 -2.12 -7.67
N PHE A 164 -3.18 -1.32 -6.59
CA PHE A 164 -1.94 -0.97 -5.92
C PHE A 164 -1.31 -2.14 -5.18
N LYS A 165 -2.04 -3.23 -4.86
CA LYS A 165 -1.44 -4.44 -4.29
C LYS A 165 -0.33 -4.94 -5.21
N SER A 166 -0.68 -5.17 -6.48
CA SER A 166 0.29 -5.67 -7.46
C SER A 166 1.41 -4.67 -7.72
N VAL A 167 1.15 -3.37 -7.65
CA VAL A 167 2.20 -2.36 -7.81
C VAL A 167 3.13 -2.36 -6.61
N LEU A 168 2.61 -2.39 -5.38
CA LEU A 168 3.39 -2.32 -4.14
C LEU A 168 4.14 -3.60 -3.81
N GLU A 169 3.58 -4.78 -4.11
CA GLU A 169 4.31 -6.06 -4.08
C GLU A 169 5.53 -6.05 -5.00
N ARG A 170 5.52 -5.14 -5.98
CA ARG A 170 6.47 -5.02 -7.08
C ARG A 170 7.35 -3.78 -6.97
N ILE A 171 7.04 -2.84 -6.08
CA ILE A 171 7.84 -1.64 -5.84
C ILE A 171 9.07 -2.08 -5.07
N MET A 172 10.20 -2.06 -5.76
CA MET A 172 11.50 -2.32 -5.17
C MET A 172 11.93 -1.13 -4.31
N GLY A 173 12.01 -1.36 -3.02
CA GLY A 173 12.76 -0.51 -2.12
C GLY A 173 13.18 -1.31 -0.90
N SER A 174 14.23 -0.88 -0.22
CA SER A 174 14.61 -1.46 1.07
C SER A 174 13.43 -1.44 2.04
N ASP A 175 13.48 -2.25 3.10
CA ASP A 175 12.52 -2.19 4.23
C ASP A 175 12.43 -0.79 4.89
N THR A 176 13.26 0.16 4.46
CA THR A 176 13.34 1.56 4.88
C THR A 176 12.91 2.56 3.80
N SER A 177 12.59 2.12 2.59
CA SER A 177 12.22 3.00 1.48
C SER A 177 10.87 3.68 1.74
N ARG A 178 10.87 5.02 1.66
CA ARG A 178 9.71 5.87 2.02
C ARG A 178 8.76 6.17 0.86
N GLY A 179 8.83 5.39 -0.23
CA GLY A 179 7.89 5.47 -1.36
C GLY A 179 8.50 5.98 -2.65
N ASN A 180 9.37 5.20 -3.27
CA ASN A 180 9.66 5.30 -4.70
C ASN A 180 10.29 3.99 -5.19
N ILE A 181 10.01 3.64 -6.44
CA ILE A 181 10.62 2.52 -7.16
C ILE A 181 12.09 2.84 -7.42
N GLY A 182 13.00 1.96 -7.00
CA GLY A 182 14.32 1.88 -7.62
C GLY A 182 15.50 1.94 -6.67
N GLY A 183 16.04 0.75 -6.38
CA GLY A 183 17.46 0.52 -6.08
C GLY A 183 18.07 1.16 -4.83
N LYS A 184 19.23 0.65 -4.44
CA LYS A 184 20.19 1.34 -3.56
C LYS A 184 20.76 2.59 -4.25
N GLY A 185 20.84 2.56 -5.59
CA GLY A 185 21.26 3.72 -6.38
C GLY A 185 20.89 3.61 -7.85
N VAL A 186 20.73 4.76 -8.51
CA VAL A 186 20.55 4.90 -9.96
C VAL A 186 21.64 5.83 -10.48
N TYR A 187 22.36 5.38 -11.49
CA TYR A 187 23.50 6.07 -12.06
C TYR A 187 23.35 6.20 -13.57
N LEU A 188 23.75 7.35 -14.11
CA LEU A 188 23.80 7.62 -15.54
C LEU A 188 25.22 7.36 -16.05
N PHE A 189 25.36 6.71 -17.19
CA PHE A 189 26.65 6.56 -17.86
C PHE A 189 26.54 6.82 -19.37
N GLY A 190 27.61 6.51 -20.11
CA GLY A 190 27.60 6.57 -21.57
C GLY A 190 27.52 7.97 -22.16
N SER A 191 27.02 8.07 -23.39
CA SER A 191 27.04 9.32 -24.17
C SER A 191 26.18 10.44 -23.57
N THR A 192 25.10 10.06 -22.88
CA THR A 192 24.24 11.00 -22.15
C THR A 192 24.95 11.56 -20.91
N ASN A 193 25.84 10.78 -20.28
CA ASN A 193 26.67 11.24 -19.15
C ASN A 193 27.77 12.22 -19.59
N THR A 194 28.38 12.03 -20.77
CA THR A 194 29.46 12.90 -21.28
C THR A 194 28.96 14.13 -22.01
N GLY A 195 27.67 14.17 -22.36
CA GLY A 195 27.05 15.28 -23.11
C GLY A 195 27.21 15.17 -24.62
N ASP A 196 27.62 14.01 -25.13
CA ASP A 196 27.83 13.74 -26.56
C ASP A 196 26.62 13.04 -27.22
N ALA A 197 25.51 12.90 -26.50
CA ALA A 197 24.30 12.23 -26.98
C ALA A 197 23.65 12.96 -28.17
N GLY A 198 23.40 12.22 -29.25
CA GLY A 198 22.64 12.67 -30.41
C GLY A 198 21.17 12.24 -30.34
N MET A 199 20.37 12.62 -31.34
CA MET A 199 18.92 12.31 -31.39
C MET A 199 18.58 10.81 -31.43
N GLY A 200 19.56 9.97 -31.79
CA GLY A 200 19.44 8.52 -31.82
C GLY A 200 20.19 7.81 -30.70
N SER A 201 20.79 8.54 -29.75
CA SER A 201 21.43 7.96 -28.58
C SER A 201 20.39 7.45 -27.59
N ASP A 202 20.68 6.33 -26.97
CA ASP A 202 20.02 5.80 -25.79
C ASP A 202 20.51 6.50 -24.51
N ILE A 203 19.77 6.23 -23.44
CA ILE A 203 20.06 6.69 -22.09
C ILE A 203 20.51 5.46 -21.30
N ASP A 204 21.83 5.40 -21.09
CA ASP A 204 22.50 4.33 -20.36
C ASP A 204 22.36 4.51 -18.85
N LEU A 205 21.69 3.57 -18.17
CA LEU A 205 21.48 3.59 -16.73
C LEU A 205 22.06 2.35 -16.05
N ILE A 206 22.66 2.54 -14.88
CA ILE A 206 22.96 1.47 -13.94
C ILE A 206 21.99 1.60 -12.76
N ILE A 207 21.30 0.52 -12.44
CA ILE A 207 20.45 0.43 -11.25
C ILE A 207 21.09 -0.58 -10.30
N HIS A 208 21.63 -0.07 -9.19
CA HIS A 208 22.14 -0.90 -8.11
C HIS A 208 20.98 -1.34 -7.23
N VAL A 209 20.73 -2.64 -7.13
CA VAL A 209 19.68 -3.24 -6.32
C VAL A 209 20.28 -4.11 -5.20
N GLY A 210 19.51 -4.34 -4.14
CA GLY A 210 19.84 -5.37 -3.15
C GLY A 210 19.66 -6.79 -3.70
N GLN A 211 19.75 -7.81 -2.85
CA GLN A 211 19.44 -9.17 -3.26
C GLN A 211 17.97 -9.27 -3.71
N GLN A 212 17.73 -9.84 -4.90
CA GLN A 212 16.40 -9.99 -5.49
C GLN A 212 16.09 -11.45 -5.79
N ASP A 213 14.80 -11.81 -5.73
CA ASP A 213 14.32 -13.05 -6.33
C ASP A 213 14.03 -12.89 -7.83
N SER A 214 13.85 -14.01 -8.53
CA SER A 214 13.64 -14.00 -10.00
C SER A 214 12.36 -13.30 -10.44
N LEU A 215 11.34 -13.27 -9.58
CA LEU A 215 10.08 -12.59 -9.86
C LEU A 215 10.29 -11.07 -9.81
N GLN A 216 10.93 -10.58 -8.76
CA GLN A 216 11.30 -9.17 -8.58
C GLN A 216 12.14 -8.65 -9.74
N GLN A 217 13.13 -9.42 -10.20
CA GLN A 217 13.95 -9.06 -11.34
C GLN A 217 13.10 -8.88 -12.62
N SER A 218 12.26 -9.86 -12.95
CA SER A 218 11.42 -9.81 -14.16
C SER A 218 10.44 -8.63 -14.14
N ILE A 219 9.92 -8.26 -12.98
CA ILE A 219 9.03 -7.12 -12.80
C ILE A 219 9.74 -5.79 -13.08
N LEU A 220 10.93 -5.62 -12.52
CA LEU A 220 11.75 -4.43 -12.75
C LEU A 220 12.04 -4.26 -14.23
N GLU A 221 12.49 -5.34 -14.88
CA GLU A 221 12.77 -5.35 -16.31
C GLU A 221 11.55 -4.95 -17.14
N ASN A 222 10.36 -5.47 -16.81
CA ASN A 222 9.11 -5.11 -17.48
C ASN A 222 8.71 -3.64 -17.26
N TRP A 223 8.90 -3.13 -16.04
CA TRP A 223 8.60 -1.73 -15.73
C TRP A 223 9.54 -0.77 -16.46
N LEU A 224 10.85 -1.08 -16.48
CA LEU A 224 11.85 -0.34 -17.23
C LEU A 224 11.59 -0.38 -18.73
N ASP A 225 11.16 -1.53 -19.27
CA ASP A 225 10.75 -1.63 -20.68
C ASP A 225 9.58 -0.69 -20.99
N GLY A 226 8.56 -0.67 -20.13
CA GLY A 226 7.42 0.24 -20.27
C GLY A 226 7.85 1.71 -20.36
N TRP A 227 8.75 2.14 -19.47
CA TRP A 227 9.31 3.49 -19.51
C TRP A 227 10.19 3.75 -20.73
N SER A 228 11.01 2.77 -21.11
CA SER A 228 11.89 2.86 -22.28
C SER A 228 11.10 3.12 -23.57
N ARG A 229 9.98 2.41 -23.74
CA ARG A 229 9.05 2.59 -24.87
C ARG A 229 8.31 3.92 -24.82
N ALA A 230 7.85 4.34 -23.64
CA ALA A 230 7.19 5.63 -23.47
C ALA A 230 8.14 6.80 -23.81
N LEU A 231 9.39 6.73 -23.36
CA LEU A 231 10.41 7.73 -23.66
C LEU A 231 10.80 7.73 -25.13
N ALA A 232 10.91 6.56 -25.77
CA ALA A 232 11.13 6.45 -27.20
C ALA A 232 10.03 7.17 -28.01
N GLN A 233 8.76 6.98 -27.62
CA GLN A 233 7.64 7.68 -28.24
C GLN A 233 7.72 9.20 -28.04
N ILE A 234 8.11 9.66 -26.85
CA ILE A 234 8.30 11.09 -26.57
C ILE A 234 9.46 11.66 -27.40
N ASN A 235 10.57 10.92 -27.54
CA ASN A 235 11.70 11.33 -28.38
C ASN A 235 11.25 11.51 -29.83
N TYR A 236 10.54 10.53 -30.39
CA TYR A 236 9.99 10.61 -31.74
C TYR A 236 9.09 11.85 -31.93
N LEU A 237 8.21 12.14 -30.97
CA LEU A 237 7.35 13.33 -31.06
C LEU A 237 8.12 14.65 -31.04
N ARG A 238 9.29 14.70 -30.41
CA ARG A 238 10.13 15.90 -30.30
C ARG A 238 11.08 16.06 -31.48
N THR A 239 11.67 14.98 -31.97
CA THR A 239 12.80 14.99 -32.90
C THR A 239 12.47 14.41 -34.27
N GLY A 240 11.38 13.63 -34.37
CA GLY A 240 11.04 12.84 -35.55
C GLY A 240 11.87 11.57 -35.70
N TYR A 241 12.85 11.32 -34.82
CA TYR A 241 13.72 10.15 -34.88
C TYR A 241 13.05 8.94 -34.18
N MET A 242 12.89 7.85 -34.91
CA MET A 242 12.16 6.66 -34.44
C MET A 242 13.14 5.64 -33.85
N VAL A 243 12.89 5.25 -32.59
CA VAL A 243 13.59 4.18 -31.87
C VAL A 243 12.54 3.34 -31.14
N ASP A 244 12.78 2.04 -30.93
CA ASP A 244 11.84 1.15 -30.24
C ASP A 244 11.90 1.32 -28.71
N ARG A 245 13.11 1.60 -28.20
CA ARG A 245 13.47 1.75 -26.79
C ARG A 245 14.49 2.88 -26.67
N LEU A 246 14.43 3.64 -25.57
CA LEU A 246 15.35 4.76 -25.32
C LEU A 246 16.24 4.54 -24.10
N LEU A 247 15.84 3.68 -23.17
CA LEU A 247 16.67 3.31 -22.03
C LEU A 247 17.42 2.01 -22.32
N ASP A 248 18.73 2.02 -22.06
CA ASP A 248 19.54 0.80 -21.86
C ASP A 248 19.89 0.71 -20.38
N VAL A 249 19.46 -0.36 -19.70
CA VAL A 249 19.52 -0.44 -18.23
C VAL A 249 20.25 -1.69 -17.78
N HIS A 250 21.33 -1.49 -17.03
CA HIS A 250 22.09 -2.55 -16.37
C HIS A 250 21.74 -2.63 -14.90
N ILE A 251 21.15 -3.74 -14.49
CA ILE A 251 20.84 -4.02 -13.09
C ILE A 251 22.04 -4.72 -12.46
N VAL A 252 22.54 -4.17 -11.37
CA VAL A 252 23.71 -4.71 -10.64
C VAL A 252 23.38 -4.92 -9.17
N THR A 253 23.94 -5.95 -8.57
CA THR A 253 23.81 -6.28 -7.15
C THR A 253 25.09 -5.98 -6.37
N ASP A 254 25.05 -6.08 -5.04
CA ASP A 254 26.26 -6.01 -4.21
C ASP A 254 27.31 -7.05 -4.62
N LYS A 255 26.87 -8.25 -5.01
CA LYS A 255 27.75 -9.33 -5.46
C LYS A 255 28.44 -8.99 -6.80
N ASP A 256 27.75 -8.26 -7.67
CA ASP A 256 28.32 -7.83 -8.96
C ASP A 256 29.39 -6.75 -8.74
N ILE A 257 29.19 -5.88 -7.74
CA ILE A 257 30.22 -4.92 -7.30
C ILE A 257 31.43 -5.65 -6.72
N GLU A 258 31.23 -6.63 -5.84
CA GLU A 258 32.31 -7.41 -5.21
C GLU A 258 33.10 -8.25 -6.23
N SER A 259 32.42 -8.78 -7.24
CA SER A 259 33.04 -9.60 -8.29
C SER A 259 33.67 -8.79 -9.42
N GLY A 260 33.50 -7.46 -9.42
CA GLY A 260 34.08 -6.56 -10.42
C GLY A 260 33.37 -6.62 -11.77
N ASP A 261 32.04 -6.76 -11.77
CA ASP A 261 31.24 -6.69 -13.00
C ASP A 261 31.55 -5.38 -13.79
N PRO A 262 31.68 -5.44 -15.13
CA PRO A 262 32.07 -4.28 -15.94
C PRO A 262 31.17 -3.05 -15.79
N PHE A 263 29.88 -3.22 -15.51
CA PHE A 263 28.96 -2.11 -15.26
C PHE A 263 29.03 -1.67 -13.79
N ALA A 264 29.12 -2.62 -12.86
CA ALA A 264 29.23 -2.31 -11.44
C ALA A 264 30.49 -1.51 -11.09
N THR A 265 31.61 -1.77 -11.76
CA THR A 265 32.87 -1.05 -11.55
C THR A 265 32.78 0.44 -11.91
N LYS A 266 31.87 0.84 -12.81
CA LYS A 266 31.64 2.26 -13.16
C LYS A 266 31.08 3.08 -11.99
N ILE A 267 30.40 2.46 -11.03
CA ILE A 267 29.86 3.14 -9.84
C ILE A 267 30.98 3.75 -8.98
N ASN A 268 32.11 3.05 -8.87
CA ASN A 268 33.26 3.46 -8.04
C ASN A 268 34.52 3.79 -8.88
N SER A 269 34.35 3.99 -10.18
CA SER A 269 35.45 4.24 -11.10
C SER A 269 36.04 5.64 -10.90
N ILE A 270 37.37 5.72 -10.83
CA ILE A 270 38.08 7.01 -10.74
C ILE A 270 38.23 7.65 -12.13
N THR A 271 38.33 6.84 -13.17
CA THR A 271 38.68 7.29 -14.53
C THR A 271 37.48 7.51 -15.44
N ASP A 272 36.39 6.80 -15.19
CA ASP A 272 35.14 6.89 -15.95
C ASP A 272 33.94 6.60 -15.02
N PRO A 273 33.63 7.53 -14.09
CA PRO A 273 32.55 7.36 -13.12
C PRO A 273 31.18 7.50 -13.77
N ALA A 274 30.27 6.60 -13.41
CA ALA A 274 28.85 6.83 -13.62
C ALA A 274 28.37 7.96 -12.69
N THR A 275 27.54 8.85 -13.22
CA THR A 275 27.02 10.00 -12.45
C THR A 275 25.81 9.57 -11.63
N PRO A 276 25.83 9.72 -10.30
CA PRO A 276 24.68 9.36 -9.48
C PRO A 276 23.50 10.30 -9.75
N LEU A 277 22.36 9.72 -10.14
CA LEU A 277 21.09 10.43 -10.30
C LEU A 277 20.27 10.40 -9.01
N ARG A 278 20.34 9.27 -8.29
CA ARG A 278 19.65 9.04 -7.02
C ARG A 278 20.39 8.00 -6.22
N ILE A 279 20.63 8.26 -4.94
CA ILE A 279 21.24 7.30 -4.00
C ILE A 279 20.30 7.22 -2.78
N SER A 280 20.05 6.01 -2.27
CA SER A 280 19.41 5.88 -0.96
C SER A 280 20.43 6.26 0.12
N GLU A 281 20.17 7.34 0.85
CA GLU A 281 20.87 7.63 2.12
C GLU A 281 20.58 6.55 3.18
#